data_AF-A0A535X7H8-F1
#
_entry.id   AF-A0A535X7H8-F1
#
_cell.length_a   1.000
_cell.length_b   1.000
_cell.length_c   1.000
_cell.angle_alpha   90.00
_cell.angle_beta   90.00
_cell.angle_gamma   90.00
#
_symmetry.space_group_name_H-M   'P 1'
#
loop_
_entity.id
_entity.type
_entity.pdbx_description
1 polymer ?
#
loop_
_entity_poly.entity_id
_entity_poly.type
_entity_poly.pdbx_seq_one_letter_code
_entity_poly.pdbx_strand_id
1 'polypeptide(L)'
;MTRGFRLPDRSYLPTIFERLAIDEQDQQEILAAWPSPAADLDIWRSLEHAYETLIKDLGGHAPLELPGPLLDSTPTARYFFVYVYLAALADVRRLHAQRRIPDEVSWATLSDLGRNLKRDRLLLGDGGLRTSGWLRLHFRGSIYQLGRLQFNRGDATRARVGDSPDASEPALDIHIPESGPLTPEACDDSLARAQPFFARHFSTARRLPRARVEHHPIPASLRAHRREPRR
;
A
#
# COMPACT_ATOMS: atom_id res chain seq x y z
N MET A 1 -19.09 14.40 8.26
CA MET A 1 -20.02 13.39 7.70
C MET A 1 -19.22 12.46 6.83
N THR A 2 -18.98 11.23 7.28
CA THR A 2 -18.39 10.16 6.46
C THR A 2 -19.41 9.85 5.37
N ARG A 3 -18.99 9.88 4.10
CA ARG A 3 -19.89 9.42 3.03
C ARG A 3 -20.03 7.92 3.19
N GLY A 4 -21.27 7.41 3.12
CA GLY A 4 -21.52 5.97 3.12
C GLY A 4 -20.83 5.28 1.95
N PHE A 5 -20.78 3.95 1.99
CA PHE A 5 -20.18 3.16 0.92
C PHE A 5 -20.77 3.54 -0.44
N ARG A 6 -19.89 3.91 -1.37
CA ARG A 6 -20.27 4.22 -2.75
C ARG A 6 -19.09 3.98 -3.66
N LEU A 7 -19.30 3.21 -4.73
CA LEU A 7 -18.30 3.08 -5.77
C LEU A 7 -18.21 4.36 -6.62
N PRO A 8 -17.03 4.68 -7.18
CA PRO A 8 -16.86 5.81 -8.06
C PRO A 8 -17.84 5.77 -9.25
N ASP A 9 -18.26 6.96 -9.71
CA ASP A 9 -18.99 7.05 -10.97
C ASP A 9 -18.11 6.50 -12.10
N ARG A 10 -18.73 5.70 -12.98
CA ARG A 10 -18.04 5.06 -14.10
C ARG A 10 -17.36 6.06 -15.03
N SER A 11 -17.87 7.29 -15.13
CA SER A 11 -17.26 8.34 -15.98
C SER A 11 -15.84 8.73 -15.54
N TYR A 12 -15.47 8.50 -14.27
CA TYR A 12 -14.13 8.81 -13.76
C TYR A 12 -13.17 7.62 -13.77
N LEU A 13 -13.67 6.41 -14.05
CA LEU A 13 -12.86 5.19 -13.95
C LEU A 13 -11.64 5.17 -14.87
N PRO A 14 -11.68 5.65 -16.14
CA PRO A 14 -10.48 5.67 -16.98
C PRO A 14 -9.32 6.42 -16.32
N THR A 15 -9.57 7.62 -15.79
CA THR A 15 -8.56 8.43 -15.10
C THR A 15 -8.14 7.80 -13.77
N ILE A 16 -9.08 7.21 -13.02
CA ILE A 16 -8.76 6.52 -11.76
C ILE A 16 -7.86 5.32 -12.02
N PHE A 17 -8.19 4.48 -13.00
CA PHE A 17 -7.43 3.27 -13.35
C PHE A 17 -6.03 3.61 -13.84
N GLU A 18 -5.89 4.64 -14.69
CA GLU A 18 -4.59 5.17 -15.10
C GLU A 18 -3.74 5.58 -13.88
N ARG A 19 -4.31 6.38 -12.97
CA ARG A 19 -3.61 6.87 -11.77
C ARG A 19 -3.26 5.76 -10.77
N LEU A 20 -4.06 4.69 -10.74
CA LEU A 20 -3.82 3.49 -9.93
C LEU A 20 -2.94 2.45 -10.64
N ALA A 21 -2.47 2.75 -11.85
CA ALA A 21 -1.64 1.88 -12.69
C ALA A 21 -2.24 0.48 -12.92
N ILE A 22 -3.57 0.39 -13.04
CA ILE A 22 -4.27 -0.87 -13.29
C ILE A 22 -4.12 -1.24 -14.77
N ASP A 23 -3.66 -2.45 -15.06
CA ASP A 23 -3.48 -2.95 -16.43
C ASP A 23 -4.82 -3.10 -17.17
N GLU A 24 -4.81 -2.90 -18.49
CA GLU A 24 -6.02 -2.92 -19.33
C GLU A 24 -6.85 -4.19 -19.14
N GLN A 25 -6.20 -5.36 -19.03
CA GLN A 25 -6.93 -6.61 -18.83
C GLN A 25 -7.67 -6.63 -17.48
N ASP A 26 -7.02 -6.18 -16.41
CA ASP A 26 -7.65 -6.06 -15.10
C ASP A 26 -8.78 -5.01 -15.12
N GLN A 27 -8.63 -3.89 -15.84
CA GLN A 27 -9.69 -2.90 -15.98
C GLN A 27 -10.95 -3.52 -16.61
N GLN A 28 -10.80 -4.29 -17.69
CA GLN A 28 -11.91 -4.97 -18.37
C GLN A 28 -12.60 -5.97 -17.44
N GLU A 29 -11.84 -6.80 -16.73
CA GLU A 29 -12.37 -7.79 -15.80
C GLU A 29 -13.08 -7.14 -14.59
N ILE A 30 -12.53 -6.06 -14.04
CA ILE A 30 -13.16 -5.27 -12.96
C ILE A 30 -14.48 -4.66 -13.44
N LEU A 31 -14.53 -4.12 -14.65
CA LEU A 31 -15.75 -3.52 -15.20
C LEU A 31 -16.82 -4.57 -15.50
N ALA A 32 -16.42 -5.75 -15.97
CA ALA A 32 -17.30 -6.89 -16.23
C ALA A 32 -17.86 -7.49 -14.93
N ALA A 33 -17.07 -7.49 -13.86
CA ALA A 33 -17.43 -8.04 -12.55
C ALA A 33 -17.99 -7.01 -11.55
N TRP A 34 -18.37 -5.82 -12.04
CA TRP A 34 -18.76 -4.69 -11.20
C TRP A 34 -19.97 -5.02 -10.30
N PRO A 35 -19.87 -4.86 -8.97
CA PRO A 35 -20.91 -5.31 -8.06
C PRO A 35 -22.11 -4.37 -8.07
N SER A 36 -23.29 -4.91 -7.75
CA SER A 36 -24.49 -4.14 -7.47
C SER A 36 -25.37 -4.86 -6.45
N PRO A 37 -26.13 -4.14 -5.61
CA PRO A 37 -27.00 -4.75 -4.61
C PRO A 37 -28.14 -5.57 -5.25
N ALA A 38 -28.49 -5.28 -6.51
CA ALA A 38 -29.50 -6.03 -7.26
C ALA A 38 -28.98 -7.37 -7.78
N ALA A 39 -27.66 -7.47 -8.04
CA ALA A 39 -27.04 -8.70 -8.52
C ALA A 39 -26.69 -9.65 -7.36
N ASP A 40 -26.13 -9.11 -6.27
CA ASP A 40 -25.74 -9.89 -5.10
C ASP A 40 -25.74 -8.98 -3.85
N LEU A 41 -26.79 -9.11 -3.04
CA LEU A 41 -26.98 -8.30 -1.84
C LEU A 41 -25.99 -8.67 -0.71
N ASP A 42 -25.56 -9.93 -0.66
CA ASP A 42 -24.67 -10.41 0.40
C ASP A 42 -23.24 -9.93 0.15
N ILE A 43 -22.73 -10.06 -1.08
CA ILE A 43 -21.46 -9.43 -1.48
C ILE A 43 -21.51 -7.92 -1.25
N TRP A 44 -22.61 -7.26 -1.61
CA TRP A 44 -22.75 -5.82 -1.42
C TRP A 44 -22.62 -5.42 0.05
N ARG A 45 -23.34 -6.09 0.95
CA ARG A 45 -23.24 -5.86 2.41
C ARG A 45 -21.84 -6.16 2.95
N SER A 46 -21.18 -7.19 2.45
CA SER A 46 -19.79 -7.47 2.81
C SER A 46 -18.84 -6.37 2.37
N LEU A 47 -19.00 -5.82 1.15
CA LEU A 47 -18.22 -4.66 0.67
C LEU A 47 -18.43 -3.43 1.56
N GLU A 48 -19.69 -3.15 1.92
CA GLU A 48 -20.03 -2.06 2.84
C GLU A 48 -19.33 -2.23 4.18
N HIS A 49 -19.38 -3.44 4.77
CA HIS A 49 -18.75 -3.72 6.06
C HIS A 49 -17.22 -3.62 6.00
N ALA A 50 -16.59 -4.10 4.93
CA ALA A 50 -15.14 -4.00 4.72
C ALA A 50 -14.68 -2.55 4.54
N TYR A 51 -15.42 -1.77 3.74
CA TYR A 51 -15.20 -0.34 3.58
C TYR A 51 -15.32 0.39 4.92
N GLU A 52 -16.40 0.17 5.68
CA GLU A 52 -16.59 0.78 7.00
C GLU A 52 -15.46 0.44 7.98
N THR A 53 -15.00 -0.81 7.98
CA THR A 53 -13.89 -1.25 8.82
C THR A 53 -12.61 -0.49 8.44
N LEU A 54 -12.32 -0.37 7.14
CA LEU A 54 -11.15 0.34 6.64
C LEU A 54 -11.16 1.82 7.02
N ILE A 55 -12.28 2.52 6.78
CA ILE A 55 -12.34 3.97 7.00
C ILE A 55 -12.48 4.38 8.47
N LYS A 56 -13.01 3.51 9.34
CA LYS A 56 -12.96 3.72 10.80
C LYS A 56 -11.51 3.75 11.31
N ASP A 57 -10.59 3.11 10.60
CA ASP A 57 -9.16 3.04 10.92
C ASP A 57 -8.28 3.92 10.00
N LEU A 58 -8.83 4.98 9.39
CA LEU A 58 -8.01 5.91 8.60
C LEU A 58 -6.86 6.50 9.44
N GLY A 59 -5.64 6.32 8.95
CA GLY A 59 -4.41 6.71 9.63
C GLY A 59 -3.94 5.76 10.73
N GLY A 60 -4.68 4.69 11.00
CA GLY A 60 -4.27 3.61 11.89
C GLY A 60 -3.07 2.85 11.33
N HIS A 61 -2.15 2.43 12.18
CA HIS A 61 -0.91 1.75 11.78
C HIS A 61 -0.73 0.39 12.46
N ALA A 62 -1.58 0.06 13.46
CA ALA A 62 -1.66 -1.28 14.03
C ALA A 62 -2.19 -2.29 12.99
N PRO A 63 -1.93 -3.60 13.14
CA PRO A 63 -2.51 -4.61 12.27
C PRO A 63 -4.05 -4.48 12.18
N LEU A 64 -4.58 -4.54 10.95
CA LEU A 64 -6.02 -4.44 10.69
C LEU A 64 -6.44 -5.57 9.76
N GLU A 65 -7.35 -6.42 10.24
CA GLU A 65 -8.02 -7.41 9.40
C GLU A 65 -9.28 -6.81 8.80
N LEU A 66 -9.41 -6.90 7.47
CA LEU A 66 -10.64 -6.52 6.79
C LEU A 66 -11.49 -7.77 6.59
N PRO A 67 -12.81 -7.69 6.84
CA PRO A 67 -13.72 -8.76 6.44
C PRO A 67 -13.71 -8.88 4.92
N GLY A 68 -13.87 -10.10 4.41
CA GLY A 68 -13.88 -10.41 2.99
C GLY A 68 -14.66 -11.69 2.70
N PRO A 69 -14.85 -12.03 1.41
CA PRO A 69 -15.54 -13.25 1.03
C PRO A 69 -14.76 -14.48 1.48
N LEU A 70 -15.47 -15.53 1.90
CA LEU A 70 -14.85 -16.80 2.32
C LEU A 70 -14.20 -17.55 1.15
N LEU A 71 -14.75 -17.37 -0.06
CA LEU A 71 -14.30 -17.99 -1.29
C LEU A 71 -14.19 -16.93 -2.39
N ASP A 72 -13.23 -17.13 -3.29
CA ASP A 72 -12.93 -16.28 -4.44
C ASP A 72 -13.42 -16.93 -5.76
N SER A 73 -14.49 -17.72 -5.68
CA SER A 73 -15.01 -18.55 -6.78
C SER A 73 -15.66 -17.76 -7.92
N THR A 74 -15.93 -16.47 -7.71
CA THR A 74 -16.53 -15.58 -8.72
C THR A 74 -15.58 -14.42 -9.06
N PRO A 75 -15.65 -13.86 -10.28
CA PRO A 75 -14.86 -12.67 -10.64
C PRO A 75 -15.05 -11.51 -9.66
N THR A 76 -16.29 -11.26 -9.20
CA THR A 76 -16.57 -10.20 -8.22
C THR A 76 -15.90 -10.48 -6.88
N ALA A 77 -15.87 -11.73 -6.42
CA ALA A 77 -15.16 -12.11 -5.20
C ALA A 77 -13.63 -11.99 -5.35
N ARG A 78 -13.06 -12.37 -6.51
CA ARG A 78 -11.62 -12.21 -6.79
C ARG A 78 -11.18 -10.74 -6.73
N TYR A 79 -12.01 -9.82 -7.22
CA TYR A 79 -11.76 -8.39 -7.23
C TYR A 79 -12.35 -7.65 -6.02
N PHE A 80 -12.85 -8.36 -5.00
CA PHE A 80 -13.57 -7.77 -3.86
C PHE A 80 -12.85 -6.58 -3.23
N PHE A 81 -11.57 -6.75 -2.89
CA PHE A 81 -10.80 -5.67 -2.26
C PHE A 81 -10.50 -4.50 -3.20
N VAL A 82 -10.51 -4.69 -4.53
CA VAL A 82 -10.44 -3.57 -5.47
C VAL A 82 -11.64 -2.65 -5.29
N TYR A 83 -12.85 -3.21 -5.17
CA TYR A 83 -14.07 -2.41 -4.97
C TYR A 83 -14.06 -1.68 -3.62
N VAL A 84 -13.55 -2.32 -2.55
CA VAL A 84 -13.34 -1.66 -1.25
C VAL A 84 -12.41 -0.46 -1.39
N TYR A 85 -11.28 -0.64 -2.09
CA TYR A 85 -10.28 0.41 -2.28
C TYR A 85 -10.74 1.53 -3.22
N LEU A 86 -11.49 1.21 -4.27
CA LEU A 86 -12.12 2.21 -5.15
C LEU A 86 -13.15 3.05 -4.38
N ALA A 87 -13.95 2.44 -3.50
CA ALA A 87 -14.87 3.17 -2.63
C ALA A 87 -14.14 4.07 -1.63
N ALA A 88 -13.03 3.60 -1.03
CA ALA A 88 -12.23 4.36 -0.07
C ALA A 88 -11.29 5.41 -0.69
N LEU A 89 -11.16 5.43 -2.02
CA LEU A 89 -10.19 6.28 -2.71
C LEU A 89 -10.37 7.76 -2.37
N ALA A 90 -11.61 8.27 -2.35
CA ALA A 90 -11.86 9.67 -2.02
C ALA A 90 -11.49 10.00 -0.56
N ASP A 91 -11.75 9.07 0.37
CA ASP A 91 -11.48 9.26 1.79
C ASP A 91 -9.99 9.28 2.11
N VAL A 92 -9.21 8.34 1.55
CA VAL A 92 -7.76 8.33 1.74
C VAL A 92 -7.08 9.52 1.07
N ARG A 93 -7.57 9.94 -0.10
CA ARG A 93 -7.07 11.13 -0.80
C ARG A 93 -7.37 12.41 -0.02
N ARG A 94 -8.54 12.50 0.63
CA ARG A 94 -8.86 13.60 1.56
C ARG A 94 -7.94 13.58 2.77
N LEU A 95 -7.67 12.42 3.36
CA LEU A 95 -6.72 12.29 4.48
C LEU A 95 -5.30 12.77 4.07
N HIS A 96 -4.84 12.36 2.90
CA HIS A 96 -3.56 12.81 2.34
C HIS A 96 -3.54 14.34 2.15
N ALA A 97 -4.60 14.92 1.59
CA ALA A 97 -4.72 16.37 1.44
C ALA A 97 -4.72 17.11 2.81
N GLN A 98 -5.43 16.58 3.81
CA GLN A 98 -5.44 17.14 5.18
C GLN A 98 -4.05 17.12 5.83
N ARG A 99 -3.27 16.06 5.59
CA ARG A 99 -1.85 15.96 6.00
C ARG A 99 -0.90 16.74 5.10
N ARG A 100 -1.42 17.38 4.05
CA ARG A 100 -0.66 18.11 3.02
C ARG A 100 0.36 17.23 2.30
N ILE A 101 0.07 15.94 2.15
CA ILE A 101 0.91 15.02 1.37
C ILE A 101 0.91 15.50 -0.09
N PRO A 102 2.08 15.62 -0.75
CA PRO A 102 2.15 15.97 -2.16
C PRO A 102 1.33 15.01 -3.03
N ASP A 103 0.68 15.57 -4.06
CA ASP A 103 -0.24 14.80 -4.91
C ASP A 103 0.44 13.59 -5.57
N GLU A 104 1.65 13.83 -6.10
CA GLU A 104 2.51 12.82 -6.70
C GLU A 104 2.86 11.67 -5.74
N VAL A 105 3.14 11.97 -4.46
CA VAL A 105 3.48 10.95 -3.45
C VAL A 105 2.24 10.12 -3.15
N SER A 106 1.08 10.76 -3.02
CA SER A 106 -0.16 10.03 -2.79
C SER A 106 -0.50 9.11 -3.96
N TRP A 107 -0.40 9.57 -5.20
CA TRP A 107 -0.73 8.71 -6.35
C TRP A 107 0.32 7.62 -6.56
N ALA A 108 1.61 7.93 -6.41
CA ALA A 108 2.67 6.91 -6.45
C ALA A 108 2.44 5.82 -5.41
N THR A 109 2.01 6.21 -4.20
CA THR A 109 1.63 5.27 -3.14
C THR A 109 0.44 4.41 -3.57
N LEU A 110 -0.69 5.02 -3.98
CA LEU A 110 -1.91 4.28 -4.29
C LEU A 110 -1.80 3.43 -5.57
N SER A 111 -0.89 3.78 -6.48
CA SER A 111 -0.59 3.01 -7.70
C SER A 111 -0.01 1.62 -7.44
N ASP A 112 0.38 1.33 -6.19
CA ASP A 112 0.78 -0.02 -5.80
C ASP A 112 -0.36 -1.03 -5.98
N LEU A 113 -1.63 -0.58 -6.02
CA LEU A 113 -2.77 -1.43 -6.35
C LEU A 113 -2.56 -2.16 -7.68
N GLY A 114 -2.23 -1.44 -8.75
CA GLY A 114 -2.00 -2.03 -10.07
C GLY A 114 -0.84 -3.03 -10.09
N ARG A 115 0.24 -2.76 -9.35
CA ARG A 115 1.37 -3.68 -9.23
C ARG A 115 0.97 -5.00 -8.57
N ASN A 116 0.16 -4.90 -7.51
CA ASN A 116 -0.31 -6.08 -6.78
C ASN A 116 -1.34 -6.89 -7.59
N LEU A 117 -2.18 -6.25 -8.42
CA LEU A 117 -3.06 -6.95 -9.37
C LEU A 117 -2.26 -7.76 -10.38
N LYS A 118 -1.25 -7.14 -11.00
CA LYS A 118 -0.34 -7.82 -11.93
C LYS A 118 0.37 -9.01 -11.29
N ARG A 119 0.85 -8.84 -10.05
CA ARG A 119 1.48 -9.93 -9.29
C ARG A 119 0.51 -11.06 -8.99
N ASP A 120 -0.70 -10.75 -8.52
CA ASP A 120 -1.72 -11.75 -8.21
C ASP A 120 -2.03 -12.62 -9.44
N ARG A 121 -2.21 -11.97 -10.60
CA ARG A 121 -2.40 -12.64 -11.89
C ARG A 121 -1.23 -13.53 -12.28
N LEU A 122 0.01 -13.05 -12.12
CA LEU A 122 1.22 -13.86 -12.38
C LEU A 122 1.31 -15.08 -11.47
N LEU A 123 0.90 -14.96 -10.21
CA LEU A 123 1.00 -16.03 -9.22
C LEU A 123 -0.11 -17.07 -9.36
N LEU A 124 -1.33 -16.66 -9.69
CA LEU A 124 -2.53 -17.50 -9.64
C LEU A 124 -3.08 -17.87 -11.02
N GLY A 125 -2.60 -17.22 -12.09
CA GLY A 125 -2.98 -17.50 -13.48
C GLY A 125 -4.26 -16.80 -13.96
N ASP A 126 -5.00 -16.14 -13.08
CA ASP A 126 -6.20 -15.37 -13.39
C ASP A 126 -6.27 -14.04 -12.62
N GLY A 127 -7.17 -13.15 -13.03
CA GLY A 127 -7.30 -11.82 -12.45
C GLY A 127 -7.94 -11.79 -11.06
N GLY A 128 -7.38 -10.98 -10.16
CA GLY A 128 -7.88 -10.79 -8.80
C GLY A 128 -6.92 -10.01 -7.90
N LEU A 129 -7.32 -9.84 -6.63
CA LEU A 129 -6.50 -9.25 -5.57
C LEU A 129 -6.60 -10.07 -4.28
N ARG A 130 -5.92 -11.21 -4.23
CA ARG A 130 -6.07 -12.22 -3.16
C ARG A 130 -4.85 -12.32 -2.25
N THR A 131 -3.67 -12.02 -2.79
CA THR A 131 -2.38 -12.20 -2.11
C THR A 131 -1.90 -10.94 -1.36
N SER A 132 -2.68 -9.86 -1.36
CA SER A 132 -2.16 -8.50 -1.12
C SER A 132 -2.82 -7.77 0.04
N GLY A 133 -2.90 -8.41 1.21
CA GLY A 133 -3.39 -7.78 2.45
C GLY A 133 -2.61 -6.52 2.84
N TRP A 134 -1.37 -6.34 2.38
CA TRP A 134 -0.56 -5.15 2.62
C TRP A 134 -1.22 -3.84 2.15
N LEU A 135 -2.03 -3.87 1.08
CA LEU A 135 -2.65 -2.68 0.49
C LEU A 135 -3.62 -1.94 1.42
N ARG A 136 -4.04 -2.57 2.51
CA ARG A 136 -4.80 -1.92 3.59
C ARG A 136 -4.05 -0.72 4.14
N LEU A 137 -2.71 -0.78 4.21
CA LEU A 137 -1.86 0.34 4.64
C LEU A 137 -1.96 1.54 3.71
N HIS A 138 -1.97 1.30 2.39
CA HIS A 138 -2.04 2.35 1.37
C HIS A 138 -3.38 3.05 1.43
N PHE A 139 -4.47 2.28 1.46
CA PHE A 139 -5.83 2.82 1.42
C PHE A 139 -6.35 3.32 2.78
N ARG A 140 -5.62 3.08 3.89
CA ARG A 140 -5.82 3.81 5.15
C ARG A 140 -4.83 4.96 5.36
N GLY A 141 -3.93 5.21 4.40
CA GLY A 141 -2.99 6.32 4.43
C GLY A 141 -1.90 6.19 5.50
N SER A 142 -1.38 4.99 5.69
CA SER A 142 -0.37 4.70 6.72
C SER A 142 1.01 4.38 6.17
N ILE A 143 1.12 4.19 4.86
CA ILE A 143 2.37 3.99 4.12
C ILE A 143 2.49 5.02 3.00
N TYR A 144 3.72 5.40 2.65
CA TYR A 144 4.01 6.36 1.58
C TYR A 144 5.20 5.91 0.74
N GLN A 145 5.06 5.95 -0.58
CA GLN A 145 6.16 5.73 -1.51
C GLN A 145 6.96 7.02 -1.71
N LEU A 146 8.22 7.02 -1.29
CA LEU A 146 9.14 8.13 -1.43
C LEU A 146 10.31 7.71 -2.32
N GLY A 147 10.13 7.83 -3.63
CA GLY A 147 11.09 7.33 -4.61
C GLY A 147 10.97 5.83 -4.79
N ARG A 148 12.08 5.10 -4.60
CA ARG A 148 12.18 3.65 -4.80
C ARG A 148 11.66 2.85 -3.62
N LEU A 149 11.64 3.43 -2.42
CA LEU A 149 11.21 2.76 -1.19
C LEU A 149 9.84 3.27 -0.72
N GLN A 150 9.18 2.44 0.07
CA GLN A 150 7.97 2.78 0.80
C GLN A 150 8.25 2.81 2.29
N PHE A 151 7.56 3.69 3.02
CA PHE A 151 7.77 3.91 4.45
C PHE A 151 6.44 4.01 5.18
N ASN A 152 6.34 3.38 6.35
CA ASN A 152 5.27 3.62 7.32
C ASN A 152 5.88 3.87 8.69
N ARG A 153 5.12 4.51 9.58
CA ARG A 153 5.47 4.55 11.00
C ARG A 153 5.39 3.14 11.57
N GLY A 154 6.49 2.64 12.12
CA GLY A 154 6.57 1.36 12.79
C GLY A 154 6.34 1.50 14.30
N ASP A 155 6.00 0.39 14.95
CA ASP A 155 6.10 0.28 16.41
C ASP A 155 7.57 0.11 16.79
N ALA A 156 8.06 0.97 17.68
CA ALA A 156 9.44 0.98 18.17
C ALA A 156 9.92 -0.38 18.74
N THR A 157 8.98 -1.26 19.10
CA THR A 157 9.24 -2.61 19.61
C THR A 157 9.72 -3.60 18.54
N ARG A 158 9.52 -3.32 17.24
CA ARG A 158 9.97 -4.20 16.13
C ARG A 158 11.33 -3.80 15.54
N ALA A 159 11.88 -2.66 15.93
CA ALA A 159 13.23 -2.24 15.56
C ALA A 159 14.27 -3.07 16.34
N ARG A 160 14.63 -4.25 15.84
CA ARG A 160 15.76 -5.04 16.35
C ARG A 160 16.63 -5.57 15.23
N VAL A 161 17.53 -4.73 14.76
CA VAL A 161 18.88 -5.13 14.40
C VAL A 161 19.83 -4.13 15.10
N GLY A 162 20.78 -4.64 15.90
CA GLY A 162 21.68 -3.83 16.72
C GLY A 162 21.08 -3.37 18.06
N ASP A 163 21.88 -3.50 19.13
CA ASP A 163 21.55 -3.10 20.51
C ASP A 163 21.30 -1.58 20.63
N SER A 164 20.10 -1.11 20.28
CA SER A 164 19.66 0.25 20.59
C SER A 164 18.66 0.23 21.76
N PRO A 165 19.00 0.84 22.91
CA PRO A 165 18.32 0.60 24.19
C PRO A 165 17.07 1.46 24.47
N ASP A 166 16.45 2.11 23.49
CA ASP A 166 15.30 2.98 23.77
C ASP A 166 14.09 2.70 22.86
N ALA A 167 13.21 1.82 23.34
CA ALA A 167 11.93 1.45 22.69
C ALA A 167 10.89 2.60 22.70
N SER A 168 11.31 3.84 22.97
CA SER A 168 10.47 5.02 23.12
C SER A 168 10.51 5.99 21.93
N GLU A 169 11.44 5.79 20.99
CA GLU A 169 11.55 6.63 19.79
C GLU A 169 10.71 6.10 18.61
N PRO A 170 9.95 6.96 17.91
CA PRO A 170 9.17 6.52 16.76
C PRO A 170 10.08 6.03 15.61
N ALA A 171 9.89 4.78 15.17
CA ALA A 171 10.64 4.19 14.07
C ALA A 171 9.86 4.29 12.75
N LEU A 172 10.58 4.17 11.63
CA LEU A 172 9.99 3.98 10.30
C LEU A 172 10.32 2.57 9.81
N ASP A 173 9.30 1.83 9.40
CA ASP A 173 9.49 0.58 8.66
C ASP A 173 9.75 0.92 7.19
N ILE A 174 10.64 0.16 6.54
CA ILE A 174 11.07 0.35 5.16
C ILE A 174 10.63 -0.85 4.32
N HIS A 175 10.06 -0.58 3.15
CA HIS A 175 9.56 -1.60 2.23
C HIS A 175 10.03 -1.35 0.80
N ILE A 176 10.20 -2.43 0.05
CA ILE A 176 10.66 -2.41 -1.34
C ILE A 176 9.48 -2.82 -2.23
N PRO A 177 8.80 -1.88 -2.92
CA PRO A 177 7.81 -2.24 -3.92
C PRO A 177 8.47 -2.94 -5.12
N GLU A 178 7.70 -3.77 -5.83
CA GLU A 178 8.10 -4.41 -7.08
C GLU A 178 8.07 -3.42 -8.26
N SER A 179 8.88 -2.37 -8.20
CA SER A 179 8.89 -1.26 -9.16
C SER A 179 10.27 -1.04 -9.80
N GLY A 180 10.79 -2.06 -10.47
CA GLY A 180 12.08 -2.00 -11.18
C GLY A 180 13.32 -2.26 -10.30
N PRO A 181 14.54 -2.00 -10.82
CA PRO A 181 15.78 -2.28 -10.10
C PRO A 181 15.92 -1.53 -8.78
N LEU A 182 16.66 -2.10 -7.84
CA LEU A 182 16.98 -1.51 -6.53
C LEU A 182 18.44 -1.04 -6.53
N THR A 183 18.71 0.12 -7.13
CA THR A 183 20.06 0.70 -7.17
C THR A 183 20.39 1.39 -5.83
N PRO A 184 21.66 1.39 -5.39
CA PRO A 184 22.07 2.10 -4.18
C PRO A 184 21.66 3.58 -4.17
N GLU A 185 21.86 4.27 -5.30
CA GLU A 185 21.55 5.71 -5.44
C GLU A 185 20.05 5.98 -5.23
N ALA A 186 19.19 5.09 -5.75
CA ALA A 186 17.75 5.25 -5.60
C ALA A 186 17.28 4.96 -4.17
N CYS A 187 17.97 4.05 -3.47
CA CYS A 187 17.74 3.82 -2.04
C CYS A 187 18.15 5.05 -1.23
N ASP A 188 19.34 5.59 -1.46
CA ASP A 188 19.87 6.76 -0.75
C ASP A 188 18.95 7.98 -0.93
N ASP A 189 18.49 8.22 -2.17
CA ASP A 189 17.51 9.27 -2.46
C ASP A 189 16.18 9.06 -1.71
N SER A 190 15.71 7.82 -1.63
CA SER A 190 14.47 7.48 -0.91
C SER A 190 14.61 7.72 0.59
N LEU A 191 15.76 7.35 1.15
CA LEU A 191 16.09 7.50 2.56
C LEU A 191 16.26 8.97 2.94
N ALA A 192 16.93 9.77 2.11
CA ALA A 192 17.09 11.21 2.29
C ALA A 192 15.74 11.95 2.31
N ARG A 193 14.73 11.44 1.59
CA ARG A 193 13.37 11.99 1.56
C ARG A 193 12.53 11.63 2.79
N ALA A 194 12.81 10.50 3.46
CA ALA A 194 11.94 9.96 4.50
C ALA A 194 11.84 10.87 5.73
N GLN A 195 12.97 11.25 6.32
CA GLN A 195 13.00 12.06 7.54
C GLN A 195 12.28 13.41 7.39
N PRO A 196 12.58 14.26 6.37
CA PRO A 196 11.88 15.54 6.20
C PRO A 196 10.39 15.37 5.87
N PHE A 197 10.01 14.30 5.14
CA PHE A 197 8.63 14.01 4.84
C PHE A 197 7.82 13.71 6.11
N PHE A 198 8.25 12.74 6.92
CA PHE A 198 7.52 12.39 8.15
C PHE A 198 7.56 13.52 9.17
N ALA A 199 8.66 14.26 9.27
CA ALA A 199 8.76 15.45 10.10
C ALA A 199 7.70 16.52 9.74
N ARG A 200 7.48 16.75 8.45
CA ARG A 200 6.55 17.77 7.97
C ARG A 200 5.08 17.37 8.11
N HIS A 201 4.78 16.11 7.84
CA HIS A 201 3.38 15.67 7.64
C HIS A 201 2.79 14.91 8.84
N PHE A 202 3.63 14.45 9.78
CA PHE A 202 3.23 13.60 10.90
C PHE A 202 3.71 14.10 12.26
N SER A 203 4.19 15.34 12.36
CA SER A 203 4.53 15.95 13.65
C SER A 203 3.27 16.12 14.51
N THR A 204 3.02 15.17 15.41
CA THR A 204 2.44 15.51 16.71
C THR A 204 3.43 16.41 17.45
N ALA A 205 2.99 17.19 18.44
CA ALA A 205 3.84 18.11 19.21
C ALA A 205 4.92 17.43 20.09
N ARG A 206 5.69 16.48 19.54
CA ARG A 206 6.80 15.79 20.20
C ARG A 206 7.85 15.41 19.15
N ARG A 207 9.12 15.60 19.54
CA ARG A 207 10.33 15.66 18.69
C ARG A 207 10.46 14.56 17.62
N LEU A 208 11.13 14.94 16.54
CA LEU A 208 11.34 14.22 15.27
C LEU A 208 12.22 12.97 15.42
N PRO A 209 11.89 11.84 14.76
CA PRO A 209 12.77 10.68 14.70
C PRO A 209 13.87 10.82 13.63
N ARG A 210 14.99 10.14 13.87
CA ARG A 210 16.09 9.93 12.90
C ARG A 210 15.73 8.76 11.98
N ALA A 211 15.89 8.93 10.66
CA ALA A 211 15.90 7.79 9.75
C ALA A 211 17.22 7.02 9.93
N ARG A 212 17.15 5.71 10.18
CA ARG A 212 18.33 4.82 10.21
C ARG A 212 18.20 3.78 9.09
N VAL A 213 19.29 3.61 8.35
CA VAL A 213 19.47 2.56 7.33
C VAL A 213 20.27 1.46 7.99
N GLU A 214 19.75 0.24 8.00
CA GLU A 214 20.52 -0.93 8.44
C GLU A 214 20.65 -1.90 7.28
N HIS A 215 21.90 -2.11 6.84
CA HIS A 215 22.24 -3.17 5.90
C HIS A 215 22.24 -4.50 6.65
N HIS A 216 21.54 -5.51 6.10
CA HIS A 216 21.80 -6.89 6.49
C HIS A 216 23.26 -7.24 6.20
N PRO A 217 24.01 -7.86 7.13
CA PRO A 217 25.26 -8.49 6.75
C PRO A 217 24.93 -9.58 5.73
N ILE A 218 25.58 -9.53 4.57
CA ILE A 218 25.58 -10.64 3.61
C ILE A 218 26.05 -11.89 4.39
N PRO A 219 25.27 -12.98 4.46
CA PRO A 219 25.70 -14.22 5.07
C PRO A 219 27.07 -14.62 4.53
N ALA A 220 27.99 -15.05 5.39
CA ALA A 220 29.33 -15.46 4.96
C ALA A 220 29.31 -16.53 3.84
N SER A 221 28.21 -17.30 3.74
CA SER A 221 27.94 -18.28 2.69
C SER A 221 27.76 -17.71 1.28
N LEU A 222 27.46 -16.42 1.12
CA LEU A 222 27.31 -15.76 -0.20
C LEU A 222 28.58 -15.05 -0.68
N ARG A 223 29.67 -15.05 0.10
CA ARG A 223 30.97 -14.51 -0.34
C ARG A 223 31.70 -15.42 -1.33
N ALA A 224 31.25 -16.65 -1.53
CA ALA A 224 32.00 -17.66 -2.29
C ALA A 224 31.88 -17.56 -3.82
N HIS A 225 31.00 -16.72 -4.40
CA HIS A 225 30.75 -16.70 -5.85
C HIS A 225 30.90 -15.32 -6.51
N ARG A 226 31.81 -14.47 -6.02
CA ARG A 226 32.40 -13.43 -6.89
C ARG A 226 33.68 -13.98 -7.50
N ARG A 227 33.59 -14.45 -8.75
CA ARG A 227 34.78 -14.54 -9.61
C ARG A 227 35.19 -13.11 -9.95
N GLU A 228 36.33 -12.68 -9.42
CA GLU A 228 37.01 -11.49 -9.96
C GLU A 228 37.47 -11.78 -11.40
N PRO A 229 37.39 -10.79 -12.31
CA PRO A 229 38.00 -10.92 -13.62
C PRO A 229 39.53 -10.94 -13.44
N ARG A 230 40.17 -12.01 -13.92
CA ARG A 230 41.63 -12.05 -14.05
C ARG A 230 42.06 -10.94 -15.02
N ARG A 231 43.09 -10.19 -14.59
CA ARG A 231 43.79 -9.18 -15.39
C ARG A 231 44.36 -9.78 -16.67
#